data_AF-A0A0B9A6G9-F1
#
_entry.id   AF-A0A0B9A6G9-F1
#
_cell.length_a   1.000
_cell.length_b   1.000
_cell.length_c   1.000
_cell.angle_alpha   90.00
_cell.angle_beta   90.00
_cell.angle_gamma   90.00
#
_symmetry.space_group_name_H-M   'P 1'
#
loop_
_entity.id
_entity.type
_entity.pdbx_description
1 polymer ?
#
loop_
_entity_poly.entity_id
_entity_poly.type
_entity_poly.pdbx_seq_one_letter_code
_entity_poly.pdbx_strand_id
1 'polypeptide(L)'
;MQPMTELEAETLRDYYGKFSRLEAAGTSPIYTSWAEGVATDDEVIALLLELPRPKRQANLLFAAARHLGAGEGSYADLRTWLLEHWNDVRELMLARATQTNEAGRCATLLPALTRIPGPLALIEVGASAGLCLYPDRYSYRFTVTEAAGAEPEQPTTLDPAYGPSPVLLDCELTIASVPEHLPEVAWRAGLDLNPLDITDADQREWLTSLVWPEHESRRERLLAAASIAAADPPHLVRGDLLDTVESLLAEVPAGTQPVVFHSAVLAYVDAEARARFASLMQSRDDVVWISNEGAGVLPETSAQLEKFGAEADGRFVLSVDGQAVALTGPHGQSFTGLPQP
;
A
#
# COMPACT_ATOMS: atom_id res chain seq x y z
N MET A 1 25.00 13.30 30.00
CA MET A 1 23.72 12.57 29.91
C MET A 1 22.66 13.61 29.61
N GLN A 2 22.29 13.80 28.35
CA GLN A 2 21.06 14.54 28.05
C GLN A 2 19.89 13.77 28.71
N PRO A 3 18.93 14.44 29.36
CA PRO A 3 17.72 13.78 29.85
C PRO A 3 17.05 13.03 28.69
N MET A 4 16.56 11.82 28.97
CA MET A 4 15.98 10.89 27.97
C MET A 4 14.93 11.55 27.07
N THR A 5 14.21 12.55 27.58
CA THR A 5 13.20 13.34 26.87
C THR A 5 13.77 14.28 25.79
N GLU A 6 14.99 14.80 25.99
CA GLU A 6 15.65 15.71 25.03
C GLU A 6 16.14 14.94 23.80
N LEU A 7 16.71 13.75 24.01
CA LEU A 7 17.12 12.84 22.92
C LEU A 7 15.91 12.35 22.10
N GLU A 8 14.78 12.07 22.76
CA GLU A 8 13.53 11.72 22.08
C GLU A 8 12.98 12.88 21.24
N ALA A 9 13.06 14.11 21.76
CA ALA A 9 12.68 15.31 21.03
C ALA A 9 13.56 15.50 19.78
N GLU A 10 14.89 15.44 19.92
CA GLU A 10 15.83 15.52 18.79
C GLU A 10 15.55 14.45 17.73
N THR A 11 15.33 13.20 18.16
CA THR A 11 14.99 12.09 17.26
C THR A 11 13.70 12.36 16.48
N LEU A 12 12.69 12.95 17.14
CA LEU A 12 11.41 13.27 16.50
C LEU A 12 11.56 14.43 15.50
N ARG A 13 12.33 15.46 15.83
CA ARG A 13 12.65 16.55 14.89
C ARG A 13 13.37 16.04 13.65
N ASP A 14 14.36 15.19 13.85
CA ASP A 14 15.11 14.55 12.78
C ASP A 14 14.19 13.73 11.86
N TYR A 15 13.22 13.02 12.45
CA TYR A 15 12.21 12.29 11.69
C TYR A 15 11.35 13.23 10.82
N TYR A 16 10.77 14.30 11.38
CA TYR A 16 9.96 15.24 10.61
C TYR A 16 10.78 15.96 9.53
N GLY A 17 12.03 16.35 9.84
CA GLY A 17 12.93 16.95 8.86
C GLY A 17 13.30 15.99 7.71
N LYS A 18 13.51 14.69 8.01
CA LYS A 18 13.73 13.67 6.98
C LYS A 18 12.47 13.43 6.15
N PHE A 19 11.30 13.33 6.79
CA PHE A 19 10.01 13.18 6.11
C PHE A 19 9.79 14.33 5.11
N SER A 20 10.03 15.59 5.52
CA SER A 20 9.96 16.72 4.60
C SER A 20 10.85 16.52 3.37
N ARG A 21 12.15 16.26 3.59
CA ARG A 21 13.14 16.23 2.50
C ARG A 21 13.07 15.01 1.60
N LEU A 22 12.67 13.86 2.14
CA LEU A 22 12.79 12.56 1.46
C LEU A 22 11.44 12.01 0.99
N GLU A 23 10.36 12.28 1.73
CA GLU A 23 9.03 11.73 1.45
C GLU A 23 8.10 12.77 0.82
N ALA A 24 8.07 13.99 1.38
CA ALA A 24 7.13 15.04 0.94
C ALA A 24 7.66 15.92 -0.19
N ALA A 25 8.96 16.21 -0.20
CA ALA A 25 9.58 17.09 -1.18
C ALA A 25 9.34 16.60 -2.61
N GLY A 26 8.93 17.51 -3.48
CA GLY A 26 8.64 17.21 -4.89
C GLY A 26 7.29 16.55 -5.15
N THR A 27 6.54 16.16 -4.12
CA THR A 27 5.21 15.54 -4.29
C THR A 27 4.08 16.22 -3.51
N SER A 28 4.35 16.82 -2.34
CA SER A 28 3.38 17.60 -1.56
C SER A 28 4.03 18.82 -0.92
N PRO A 29 3.92 20.01 -1.53
CA PRO A 29 4.35 21.27 -0.93
C PRO A 29 3.76 21.53 0.45
N ILE A 30 2.48 21.19 0.69
CA ILE A 30 1.84 21.38 1.99
C ILE A 30 2.51 20.50 3.06
N TYR A 31 2.66 19.20 2.81
CA TYR A 31 3.27 18.30 3.80
C TYR A 31 4.76 18.60 3.99
N THR A 32 5.45 19.08 2.96
CA THR A 32 6.84 19.57 3.05
C THR A 32 6.91 20.73 4.04
N SER A 33 6.09 21.76 3.84
CA SER A 33 6.06 22.95 4.72
C SER A 33 5.64 22.61 6.15
N TRP A 34 4.62 21.75 6.31
CA TRP A 34 4.13 21.34 7.63
C TRP A 34 5.20 20.54 8.38
N ALA A 35 5.86 19.59 7.73
CA ALA A 35 6.90 18.78 8.38
C ALA A 35 8.15 19.58 8.74
N GLU A 36 8.56 20.54 7.90
CA GLU A 36 9.62 21.51 8.25
C GLU A 36 9.26 22.35 9.47
N GLY A 37 8.03 22.85 9.49
CA GLY A 37 7.50 23.59 10.62
C GLY A 37 7.55 22.79 11.92
N VAL A 38 6.94 21.60 11.95
CA VAL A 38 6.92 20.72 13.13
C VAL A 38 8.34 20.37 13.61
N ALA A 39 9.29 20.12 12.69
CA ALA A 39 10.67 19.81 13.06
C ALA A 39 11.35 20.92 13.87
N THR A 40 10.89 22.17 13.74
CA THR A 40 11.46 23.34 14.43
C THR A 40 10.60 23.87 15.57
N ASP A 41 9.48 23.22 15.89
CA ASP A 41 8.50 23.73 16.85
C ASP A 41 8.51 22.93 18.16
N ASP A 42 9.05 23.54 19.21
CA ASP A 42 9.20 22.91 20.53
C ASP A 42 7.86 22.53 21.17
N GLU A 43 6.81 23.33 20.95
CA GLU A 43 5.51 23.12 21.57
C GLU A 43 4.79 21.94 20.91
N VAL A 44 4.78 21.88 19.57
CA VAL A 44 4.17 20.76 18.84
C VAL A 44 4.95 19.45 19.06
N ILE A 45 6.29 19.51 19.15
CA ILE A 45 7.11 18.34 19.49
C ILE A 45 6.77 17.83 20.90
N ALA A 46 6.62 18.73 21.89
CA ALA A 46 6.25 18.33 23.25
C ALA A 46 4.89 17.61 23.28
N LEU A 47 3.90 18.13 22.56
CA LEU A 47 2.59 17.50 22.40
C LEU A 47 2.69 16.09 21.80
N LEU A 48 3.43 15.93 20.71
CA LEU A 48 3.64 14.62 20.07
C LEU A 48 4.37 13.61 20.97
N LEU A 49 5.24 14.07 21.87
CA LEU A 49 5.93 13.18 22.82
C LEU A 49 4.98 12.56 23.87
N GLU A 50 3.80 13.12 24.09
CA GLU A 50 2.75 12.53 24.93
C GLU A 50 2.15 11.25 24.31
N LEU A 51 2.24 11.10 22.99
CA LEU A 51 1.73 9.94 22.27
C LEU A 51 2.73 8.77 22.32
N PRO A 52 2.29 7.51 22.23
CA PRO A 52 3.19 6.39 21.98
C PRO A 52 3.97 6.57 20.67
N ARG A 53 5.22 6.11 20.60
CA ARG A 53 6.09 6.28 19.42
C ARG A 53 5.42 5.94 18.07
N PRO A 54 4.65 4.83 17.91
CA PRO A 54 3.98 4.51 16.65
C PRO A 54 2.94 5.54 16.20
N LYS A 55 2.45 6.38 17.13
CA LYS A 55 1.42 7.39 16.90
C LYS A 55 1.99 8.78 16.63
N ARG A 56 3.32 8.94 16.48
CA ARG A 56 3.95 10.26 16.26
C ARG A 56 4.24 10.60 14.78
N GLN A 57 3.72 9.77 13.87
CA GLN A 57 4.00 9.85 12.43
C GLN A 57 3.43 11.11 11.79
N ALA A 58 4.17 11.70 10.84
CA ALA A 58 3.74 12.92 10.14
C ALA A 58 2.42 12.71 9.37
N ASN A 59 2.32 11.60 8.63
CA ASN A 59 1.08 11.22 7.93
C ASN A 59 -0.12 11.13 8.86
N LEU A 60 0.05 10.58 10.06
CA LEU A 60 -1.05 10.42 11.02
C LEU A 60 -1.48 11.77 11.59
N LEU A 61 -0.52 12.63 11.98
CA LEU A 61 -0.80 13.98 12.48
C LEU A 61 -1.53 14.82 11.44
N PHE A 62 -1.01 14.86 10.21
CA PHE A 62 -1.54 15.72 9.16
C PHE A 62 -2.89 15.23 8.63
N ALA A 63 -3.10 13.91 8.54
CA ALA A 63 -4.40 13.35 8.22
C ALA A 63 -5.42 13.61 9.33
N ALA A 64 -5.05 13.44 10.61
CA ALA A 64 -5.93 13.72 11.74
C ALA A 64 -6.34 15.19 11.80
N ALA A 65 -5.39 16.11 11.64
CA ALA A 65 -5.70 17.54 11.60
C ALA A 65 -6.67 17.87 10.46
N ARG A 66 -6.39 17.43 9.23
CA ARG A 66 -7.26 17.67 8.07
C ARG A 66 -8.64 17.04 8.22
N HIS A 67 -8.70 15.81 8.75
CA HIS A 67 -9.95 15.10 9.02
C HIS A 67 -10.84 15.86 10.00
N LEU A 68 -10.24 16.49 11.01
CA LEU A 68 -10.95 17.32 11.99
C LEU A 68 -11.20 18.76 11.51
N GLY A 69 -10.84 19.08 10.26
CA GLY A 69 -11.16 20.36 9.64
C GLY A 69 -10.01 21.38 9.61
N ALA A 70 -8.77 20.99 9.92
CA ALA A 70 -7.62 21.84 9.62
C ALA A 70 -7.52 22.05 8.11
N GLY A 71 -7.60 23.31 7.66
CA GLY A 71 -7.45 23.65 6.25
C GLY A 71 -6.06 23.31 5.70
N GLU A 72 -5.91 23.42 4.38
CA GLU A 72 -4.69 23.10 3.63
C GLU A 72 -3.78 24.34 3.44
N GLY A 73 -3.54 25.04 4.56
CA GLY A 73 -2.84 26.33 4.59
C GLY A 73 -1.35 26.24 4.94
N SER A 74 -0.78 27.37 5.37
CA SER A 74 0.61 27.42 5.83
C SER A 74 0.82 26.61 7.12
N TYR A 75 2.06 26.29 7.46
CA TYR A 75 2.35 25.70 8.78
C TYR A 75 1.89 26.60 9.93
N ALA A 76 1.94 27.93 9.81
CA ALA A 76 1.48 28.83 10.85
C ALA A 76 -0.03 28.69 11.14
N ASP A 77 -0.83 28.49 10.08
CA ASP A 77 -2.26 28.23 10.18
C ASP A 77 -2.51 26.88 10.85
N LEU A 78 -1.83 25.82 10.39
CA LEU A 78 -1.90 24.49 10.99
C LEU A 78 -1.50 24.52 12.47
N ARG A 79 -0.39 25.17 12.80
CA ARG A 79 0.13 25.26 14.17
C ARG A 79 -0.90 25.87 15.11
N THR A 80 -1.47 27.02 14.71
CA THR A 80 -2.49 27.70 15.52
C THR A 80 -3.67 26.76 15.77
N TRP A 81 -4.16 26.11 14.72
CA TRP A 81 -5.27 25.16 14.80
C TRP A 81 -4.92 23.94 15.67
N LEU A 82 -3.73 23.34 15.51
CA LEU A 82 -3.28 22.18 16.28
C LEU A 82 -3.25 22.47 17.78
N LEU A 83 -2.76 23.64 18.19
CA LEU A 83 -2.70 24.01 19.60
C LEU A 83 -4.09 24.23 20.20
N GLU A 84 -5.02 24.78 19.42
CA GLU A 84 -6.42 24.97 19.84
C GLU A 84 -7.19 23.64 19.94
N HIS A 85 -6.88 22.67 19.07
CA HIS A 85 -7.64 21.42 18.91
C HIS A 85 -6.88 20.15 19.34
N TRP A 86 -5.77 20.29 20.08
CA TRP A 86 -4.86 19.17 20.34
C TRP A 86 -5.52 17.95 20.99
N ASN A 87 -6.46 18.15 21.91
CA ASN A 87 -7.12 17.04 22.60
C ASN A 87 -7.88 16.13 21.62
N ASP A 88 -8.60 16.72 20.68
CA ASP A 88 -9.38 15.99 19.67
C ASP A 88 -8.44 15.28 18.67
N VAL A 89 -7.37 15.98 18.26
CA VAL A 89 -6.32 15.40 17.40
C VAL A 89 -5.66 14.20 18.08
N ARG A 90 -5.28 14.35 19.34
CA ARG A 90 -4.66 13.30 20.16
C ARG A 90 -5.58 12.09 20.28
N GLU A 91 -6.86 12.31 20.57
CA GLU A 91 -7.86 11.23 20.66
C GLU A 91 -7.97 10.47 19.34
N LEU A 92 -8.11 11.19 18.22
CA LEU A 92 -8.24 10.59 16.90
C LEU A 92 -6.97 9.82 16.50
N MET A 93 -5.77 10.38 16.73
CA MET A 93 -4.51 9.72 16.46
C MET A 93 -4.33 8.43 17.29
N LEU A 94 -4.78 8.42 18.55
CA LEU A 94 -4.76 7.21 19.37
C LEU A 94 -5.74 6.15 18.84
N ALA A 95 -6.92 6.56 18.37
CA ALA A 95 -7.94 5.66 17.84
C ALA A 95 -7.62 5.11 16.43
N ARG A 96 -6.89 5.85 15.59
CA ARG A 96 -6.67 5.52 14.17
C ARG A 96 -5.25 5.14 13.83
N ALA A 97 -5.06 4.46 12.70
CA ALA A 97 -3.75 4.13 12.15
C ALA A 97 -3.60 4.70 10.74
N THR A 98 -2.36 5.00 10.35
CA THR A 98 -2.01 5.24 8.95
C THR A 98 -2.20 3.93 8.19
N GLN A 99 -3.02 3.94 7.14
CA GLN A 99 -3.25 2.78 6.28
C GLN A 99 -3.29 3.22 4.82
N THR A 100 -2.41 2.66 4.00
CA THR A 100 -2.41 2.91 2.56
C THR A 100 -3.09 1.77 1.84
N ASN A 101 -4.31 1.99 1.32
CA ASN A 101 -5.01 1.00 0.50
C ASN A 101 -4.92 1.40 -0.99
N GLU A 102 -3.78 1.09 -1.61
CA GLU A 102 -3.44 1.55 -2.95
C GLU A 102 -3.90 0.57 -4.03
N ALA A 103 -5.13 0.75 -4.54
CA ALA A 103 -5.68 -0.05 -5.65
C ALA A 103 -4.80 -0.03 -6.91
N GLY A 104 -3.97 1.00 -7.10
CA GLY A 104 -2.98 1.07 -8.19
C GLY A 104 -2.10 -0.17 -8.29
N ARG A 105 -1.74 -0.78 -7.15
CA ARG A 105 -0.87 -1.97 -7.11
C ARG A 105 -1.45 -3.18 -7.82
N CYS A 106 -2.77 -3.25 -8.03
CA CYS A 106 -3.38 -4.29 -8.86
C CYS A 106 -2.76 -4.32 -10.27
N ALA A 107 -2.35 -3.18 -10.83
CA ALA A 107 -1.73 -3.16 -12.17
C ALA A 107 -0.41 -3.93 -12.22
N THR A 108 0.34 -3.94 -11.10
CA THR A 108 1.59 -4.71 -10.98
C THR A 108 1.37 -6.17 -10.60
N LEU A 109 0.25 -6.48 -9.93
CA LEU A 109 -0.13 -7.86 -9.59
C LEU A 109 -0.74 -8.59 -10.79
N LEU A 110 -1.41 -7.86 -11.69
CA LEU A 110 -2.17 -8.44 -12.80
C LEU A 110 -1.33 -9.38 -13.70
N PRO A 111 -0.09 -9.05 -14.11
CA PRO A 111 0.72 -9.96 -14.92
C PRO A 111 1.04 -11.31 -14.25
N ALA A 112 1.09 -11.36 -12.92
CA ALA A 112 1.26 -12.63 -12.20
C ALA A 112 -0.08 -13.37 -12.05
N LEU A 113 -1.15 -12.65 -11.68
CA LEU A 113 -2.47 -13.22 -11.47
C LEU A 113 -3.04 -13.89 -12.73
N THR A 114 -2.86 -13.30 -13.91
CA THR A 114 -3.40 -13.83 -15.17
C THR A 114 -2.69 -15.09 -15.67
N ARG A 115 -1.51 -15.39 -15.13
CA ARG A 115 -0.77 -16.63 -15.42
C ARG A 115 -1.24 -17.82 -14.57
N ILE A 116 -2.04 -17.58 -13.54
CA ILE A 116 -2.56 -18.61 -12.65
C ILE A 116 -3.87 -19.15 -13.23
N PRO A 117 -4.01 -20.47 -13.44
CA PRO A 117 -5.25 -21.06 -13.90
C PRO A 117 -6.40 -20.77 -12.91
N GLY A 118 -7.51 -20.25 -13.43
CA GLY A 118 -8.68 -19.87 -12.64
C GLY A 118 -9.78 -20.95 -12.55
N PRO A 119 -10.84 -20.67 -11.78
CA PRO A 119 -11.10 -19.42 -11.07
C PRO A 119 -10.25 -19.23 -9.81
N LEU A 120 -9.90 -17.99 -9.47
CA LEU A 120 -9.06 -17.64 -8.32
C LEU A 120 -9.88 -17.39 -7.05
N ALA A 121 -9.31 -17.80 -5.91
CA ALA A 121 -9.71 -17.41 -4.57
C ALA A 121 -8.61 -16.55 -3.94
N LEU A 122 -8.86 -15.24 -3.85
CA LEU A 122 -7.85 -14.26 -3.43
C LEU A 122 -7.88 -14.05 -1.90
N ILE A 123 -6.72 -14.11 -1.26
CA ILE A 123 -6.50 -13.75 0.15
C ILE A 123 -5.45 -12.65 0.21
N GLU A 124 -5.83 -11.44 0.64
CA GLU A 124 -4.89 -10.35 0.88
C GLU A 124 -4.45 -10.30 2.34
N VAL A 125 -3.13 -10.31 2.58
CA VAL A 125 -2.54 -10.01 3.90
C VAL A 125 -2.21 -8.53 3.98
N GLY A 126 -2.71 -7.85 5.03
CA GLY A 126 -2.63 -6.39 5.15
C GLY A 126 -3.68 -5.67 4.30
N ALA A 127 -4.90 -6.23 4.25
CA ALA A 127 -5.90 -5.82 3.27
C ALA A 127 -6.45 -4.40 3.46
N SER A 128 -6.33 -3.79 4.65
CA SER A 128 -7.00 -2.54 4.99
C SER A 128 -8.51 -2.59 4.71
N ALA A 129 -9.03 -1.87 3.70
CA ALA A 129 -10.41 -1.92 3.22
C ALA A 129 -10.64 -2.91 2.06
N GLY A 130 -9.62 -3.70 1.69
CA GLY A 130 -9.69 -4.75 0.67
C GLY A 130 -9.65 -4.25 -0.77
N LEU A 131 -9.22 -3.02 -1.03
CA LEU A 131 -9.29 -2.47 -2.40
C LEU A 131 -8.41 -3.21 -3.42
N CYS A 132 -7.39 -3.95 -3.00
CA CYS A 132 -6.57 -4.75 -3.91
C CYS A 132 -7.17 -6.14 -4.21
N LEU A 133 -8.28 -6.51 -3.56
CA LEU A 133 -9.02 -7.77 -3.81
C LEU A 133 -9.93 -7.72 -5.05
N TYR A 134 -9.89 -6.64 -5.83
CA TYR A 134 -10.76 -6.41 -6.98
C TYR A 134 -10.01 -6.29 -8.32
N PRO A 135 -8.95 -7.08 -8.59
CA PRO A 135 -8.22 -6.96 -9.84
C PRO A 135 -9.08 -7.28 -11.07
N ASP A 136 -10.16 -8.05 -10.90
CA ASP A 136 -11.16 -8.40 -11.91
C ASP A 136 -12.15 -7.27 -12.24
N ARG A 137 -12.20 -6.20 -11.43
CA ARG A 137 -13.21 -5.11 -11.53
C ARG A 137 -12.66 -3.76 -11.92
N TYR A 138 -11.35 -3.65 -12.10
CA TYR A 138 -10.67 -2.42 -12.52
C TYR A 138 -10.31 -2.50 -14.00
N SER A 139 -10.22 -1.33 -14.64
CA SER A 139 -9.65 -1.19 -15.96
C SER A 139 -8.15 -0.92 -15.85
N TYR A 140 -7.39 -1.38 -16.84
CA TYR A 140 -5.94 -1.24 -16.87
C TYR A 140 -5.52 -0.65 -18.19
N ARG A 141 -4.56 0.26 -18.15
CA ARG A 141 -3.89 0.78 -19.34
C ARG A 141 -2.40 0.53 -19.22
N PHE A 142 -1.91 -0.33 -20.10
CA PHE A 142 -0.50 -0.69 -20.17
C PHE A 142 0.19 -0.01 -21.34
N THR A 143 1.33 0.62 -21.05
CA THR A 143 2.21 1.24 -22.06
C THR A 143 3.55 0.52 -22.05
N VAL A 144 3.96 -0.07 -23.17
CA VAL A 144 5.23 -0.80 -23.29
C VAL A 144 6.34 0.16 -23.69
N THR A 145 7.39 0.29 -22.87
CA THR A 145 8.45 1.30 -23.07
C THR A 145 9.73 0.75 -23.70
N GLU A 146 9.97 -0.57 -23.66
CA GLU A 146 11.12 -1.21 -24.30
C GLU A 146 10.73 -2.52 -25.02
N ALA A 147 10.47 -2.42 -26.31
CA ALA A 147 10.78 -3.49 -27.26
C ALA A 147 11.93 -2.95 -28.13
N ALA A 148 13.10 -3.59 -28.08
CA ALA A 148 14.27 -3.10 -28.81
C ALA A 148 13.94 -2.89 -30.30
N GLY A 149 13.91 -1.63 -30.75
CA GLY A 149 13.67 -1.25 -32.14
C GLY A 149 12.21 -1.26 -32.62
N ALA A 150 11.21 -1.30 -31.72
CA ALA A 150 9.80 -1.14 -32.10
C ALA A 150 9.35 0.33 -31.98
N GLU A 151 8.43 0.76 -32.85
CA GLU A 151 7.66 1.99 -32.65
C GLU A 151 6.92 1.93 -31.30
N PRO A 152 6.68 3.05 -30.60
CA PRO A 152 5.89 3.05 -29.38
C PRO A 152 4.52 2.41 -29.67
N GLU A 153 4.25 1.24 -29.11
CA GLU A 153 2.97 0.58 -29.29
C GLU A 153 1.86 1.45 -28.66
N GLN A 154 0.69 1.48 -29.28
CA GLN A 154 -0.47 2.14 -28.68
C GLN A 154 -0.78 1.48 -27.33
N PRO A 155 -1.12 2.26 -26.28
CA PRO A 155 -1.45 1.70 -24.99
C PRO A 155 -2.57 0.65 -25.11
N THR A 156 -2.36 -0.50 -24.52
CA THR A 156 -3.36 -1.57 -24.49
C THR A 156 -4.25 -1.37 -23.28
N THR A 157 -5.56 -1.36 -23.48
CA THR A 157 -6.55 -1.22 -22.41
C THR A 157 -7.24 -2.56 -22.18
N LEU A 158 -7.33 -2.98 -20.92
CA LEU A 158 -8.11 -4.13 -20.47
C LEU A 158 -9.25 -3.64 -19.59
N ASP A 159 -10.47 -4.00 -19.97
CA ASP A 159 -11.68 -3.66 -19.22
C ASP A 159 -12.31 -4.91 -18.62
N PRO A 160 -13.06 -4.78 -17.50
CA PRO A 160 -13.94 -5.84 -17.02
C PRO A 160 -14.93 -6.30 -18.09
N ALA A 161 -15.46 -7.52 -17.93
CA ALA A 161 -16.40 -8.12 -18.89
C ALA A 161 -17.69 -7.30 -19.11
N TYR A 162 -18.04 -6.43 -18.15
CA TYR A 162 -19.19 -5.52 -18.22
C TYR A 162 -18.84 -4.12 -18.79
N GLY A 163 -17.63 -3.94 -19.33
CA GLY A 163 -17.13 -2.70 -19.91
C GLY A 163 -16.21 -1.90 -18.98
N PRO A 164 -15.80 -0.68 -19.40
CA PRO A 164 -14.83 0.12 -18.68
C PRO A 164 -15.22 0.41 -17.23
N SER A 165 -14.26 0.24 -16.33
CA SER A 165 -14.37 0.57 -14.91
C SER A 165 -14.12 2.06 -14.67
N PRO A 166 -14.77 2.68 -13.67
CA PRO A 166 -14.38 4.03 -13.21
C PRO A 166 -12.98 4.06 -12.58
N VAL A 167 -12.40 2.89 -12.26
CA VAL A 167 -11.03 2.76 -11.79
C VAL A 167 -10.15 2.37 -12.98
N LEU A 168 -9.41 3.34 -13.54
CA LEU A 168 -8.39 3.09 -14.54
C LEU A 168 -7.00 3.10 -13.90
N LEU A 169 -6.27 2.00 -14.06
CA LEU A 169 -4.93 1.80 -13.50
C LEU A 169 -3.90 1.85 -14.62
N ASP A 170 -3.10 2.91 -14.63
CA ASP A 170 -1.98 3.07 -15.54
C ASP A 170 -0.73 2.34 -15.05
N CYS A 171 -0.08 1.59 -15.94
CA CYS A 171 1.19 0.95 -15.64
C CYS A 171 2.10 0.90 -16.87
N GLU A 172 3.33 1.36 -16.70
CA GLU A 172 4.38 1.19 -17.70
C GLU A 172 4.97 -0.22 -17.60
N LEU A 173 5.05 -0.93 -18.73
CA LEU A 173 5.64 -2.27 -18.82
C LEU A 173 6.98 -2.20 -19.52
N THR A 174 7.99 -2.82 -18.90
CA THR A 174 9.34 -2.97 -19.45
C THR A 174 9.74 -4.43 -19.36
N ILE A 175 10.21 -5.02 -20.46
CA ILE A 175 10.62 -6.44 -20.52
C ILE A 175 9.48 -7.38 -20.02
N ALA A 176 8.25 -7.11 -20.44
CA ALA A 176 7.06 -7.85 -20.04
C ALA A 176 6.02 -7.83 -21.16
N SER A 177 5.23 -8.90 -21.25
CA SER A 177 4.06 -8.94 -22.13
C SER A 177 2.85 -8.30 -21.45
N VAL A 178 2.04 -7.59 -22.23
CA VAL A 178 0.74 -7.11 -21.74
C VAL A 178 -0.16 -8.31 -21.43
N PRO A 179 -0.87 -8.35 -20.28
CA PRO A 179 -1.88 -9.36 -20.04
C PRO A 179 -3.00 -9.30 -21.10
N GLU A 180 -3.53 -10.46 -21.51
CA GLU A 180 -4.57 -10.51 -22.56
C GLU A 180 -6.00 -10.45 -22.02
N HIS A 181 -6.18 -10.73 -20.72
CA HIS A 181 -7.47 -10.77 -20.05
C HIS A 181 -7.32 -10.41 -18.57
N LEU A 182 -8.45 -10.15 -17.90
CA LEU A 182 -8.50 -10.06 -16.44
C LEU A 182 -8.66 -11.45 -15.82
N PRO A 183 -8.22 -11.68 -14.57
CA PRO A 183 -8.45 -12.95 -13.89
C PRO A 183 -9.93 -13.14 -13.54
N GLU A 184 -10.39 -14.39 -13.56
CA GLU A 184 -11.68 -14.75 -12.97
C GLU A 184 -11.52 -14.92 -11.45
N VAL A 185 -12.14 -14.05 -10.65
CA VAL A 185 -12.09 -14.09 -9.19
C VAL A 185 -13.43 -14.58 -8.65
N ALA A 186 -13.49 -15.83 -8.20
CA ALA A 186 -14.70 -16.46 -7.67
C ALA A 186 -14.90 -16.21 -6.17
N TRP A 187 -13.83 -15.91 -5.44
CA TRP A 187 -13.87 -15.66 -4.00
C TRP A 187 -12.77 -14.69 -3.58
N ARG A 188 -13.05 -13.84 -2.58
CA ARG A 188 -12.10 -12.84 -2.10
C ARG A 188 -12.25 -12.61 -0.60
N ALA A 189 -11.13 -12.68 0.12
CA ALA A 189 -11.04 -12.37 1.53
C ALA A 189 -9.75 -11.62 1.85
N GLY A 190 -9.71 -10.94 2.98
CA GLY A 190 -8.52 -10.24 3.44
C GLY A 190 -8.39 -10.30 4.96
N LEU A 191 -7.15 -10.24 5.43
CA LEU A 191 -6.85 -10.09 6.86
C LEU A 191 -5.99 -8.87 7.12
N ASP A 192 -6.29 -8.16 8.20
CA ASP A 192 -5.56 -6.97 8.64
C ASP A 192 -5.65 -6.85 10.17
N LEU A 193 -4.69 -6.18 10.81
CA LEU A 193 -4.78 -5.89 12.25
C LEU A 193 -5.89 -4.86 12.55
N ASN A 194 -6.17 -3.98 11.60
CA ASN A 194 -7.22 -2.96 11.66
C ASN A 194 -7.98 -2.88 10.33
N PRO A 195 -8.79 -3.89 9.97
CA PRO A 195 -9.57 -3.84 8.74
C PRO A 195 -10.53 -2.66 8.78
N LEU A 196 -10.70 -2.00 7.64
CA LEU A 196 -11.60 -0.86 7.50
C LEU A 196 -12.88 -1.30 6.78
N ASP A 197 -14.02 -0.95 7.36
CA ASP A 197 -15.32 -1.14 6.72
C ASP A 197 -15.55 0.00 5.72
N ILE A 198 -15.43 -0.32 4.43
CA ILE A 198 -15.61 0.68 3.38
C ILE A 198 -17.07 1.17 3.25
N THR A 199 -18.03 0.42 3.78
CA THR A 199 -19.45 0.81 3.78
C THR A 199 -19.75 1.86 4.85
N ASP A 200 -18.92 1.93 5.90
CA ASP A 200 -18.97 2.98 6.92
C ASP A 200 -18.41 4.30 6.36
N ALA A 201 -19.21 5.37 6.49
CA ALA A 201 -18.87 6.67 5.91
C ALA A 201 -17.67 7.34 6.60
N ASP A 202 -17.57 7.19 7.92
CA ASP A 202 -16.52 7.80 8.74
C ASP A 202 -15.17 7.09 8.52
N GLN A 203 -15.17 5.76 8.39
CA GLN A 203 -13.97 5.01 8.03
C GLN A 203 -13.48 5.31 6.61
N ARG A 204 -14.42 5.51 5.67
CA ARG A 204 -14.10 5.92 4.29
C ARG A 204 -13.55 7.34 4.24
N GLU A 205 -14.11 8.25 5.03
CA GLU A 205 -13.60 9.62 5.16
C GLU A 205 -12.20 9.61 5.77
N TRP A 206 -11.95 8.83 6.82
CA TRP A 206 -10.62 8.63 7.38
C TRP A 206 -9.60 8.15 6.33
N LEU A 207 -9.95 7.10 5.58
CA LEU A 207 -9.11 6.58 4.51
C LEU A 207 -8.82 7.64 3.43
N THR A 208 -9.80 8.51 3.16
CA THR A 208 -9.66 9.64 2.22
C THR A 208 -8.75 10.73 2.77
N SER A 209 -8.81 11.02 4.07
CA SER A 209 -7.95 12.00 4.74
C SER A 209 -6.47 11.62 4.73
N LEU A 210 -6.17 10.32 4.61
CA LEU A 210 -4.81 9.80 4.43
C LEU A 210 -4.22 10.08 3.03
N VAL A 211 -5.04 10.48 2.06
CA VAL A 211 -4.55 10.95 0.75
C VAL A 211 -4.12 12.41 0.87
N TRP A 212 -2.86 12.66 0.51
CA TRP A 212 -2.21 13.96 0.64
C TRP A 212 -2.93 15.02 -0.20
N PRO A 213 -2.87 16.30 0.20
CA PRO A 213 -3.67 17.37 -0.42
C PRO A 213 -3.55 17.40 -1.95
N GLU A 214 -2.33 17.32 -2.48
CA GLU A 214 -2.04 17.47 -3.91
C GLU A 214 -2.27 16.18 -4.73
N HIS A 215 -2.58 15.07 -4.08
CA HIS A 215 -2.71 13.76 -4.72
C HIS A 215 -4.14 13.49 -5.21
N GLU A 216 -4.71 14.42 -5.99
CA GLU A 216 -6.12 14.34 -6.39
C GLU A 216 -6.45 13.10 -7.23
N SER A 217 -5.59 12.72 -8.18
CA SER A 217 -5.78 11.49 -8.96
C SER A 217 -5.79 10.22 -8.10
N ARG A 218 -5.03 10.21 -6.99
CA ARG A 218 -5.06 9.10 -6.02
C ARG A 218 -6.35 9.13 -5.20
N ARG A 219 -6.85 10.33 -4.86
CA ARG A 219 -8.12 10.52 -4.15
C ARG A 219 -9.30 10.04 -5.00
N GLU A 220 -9.36 10.44 -6.27
CA GLU A 220 -10.39 9.99 -7.22
C GLU A 220 -10.37 8.47 -7.38
N ARG A 221 -9.18 7.90 -7.59
CA ARG A 221 -9.01 6.44 -7.68
C ARG A 221 -9.47 5.73 -6.41
N LEU A 222 -9.09 6.24 -5.23
CA LEU A 222 -9.49 5.67 -3.95
C LEU A 222 -11.02 5.66 -3.80
N LEU A 223 -11.68 6.78 -4.10
CA LEU A 223 -13.15 6.90 -4.00
C LEU A 223 -13.88 5.99 -4.99
N ALA A 224 -13.37 5.86 -6.22
CA ALA A 224 -13.91 4.97 -7.23
C ALA A 224 -13.75 3.49 -6.83
N ALA A 225 -12.56 3.09 -6.35
CA ALA A 225 -12.29 1.75 -5.86
C ALA A 225 -13.13 1.43 -4.62
N ALA A 226 -13.24 2.36 -3.68
CA ALA A 226 -14.09 2.26 -2.51
C ALA A 226 -15.56 2.04 -2.88
N SER A 227 -16.06 2.71 -3.92
CA SER A 227 -17.43 2.52 -4.41
C SER A 227 -17.66 1.12 -4.98
N ILE A 228 -16.67 0.57 -5.71
CA ILE A 228 -16.73 -0.81 -6.22
C ILE A 228 -16.72 -1.82 -5.07
N ALA A 229 -15.82 -1.65 -4.10
CA ALA A 229 -15.74 -2.53 -2.94
C ALA A 229 -17.01 -2.45 -2.07
N ALA A 230 -17.54 -1.25 -1.82
CA ALA A 230 -18.76 -1.07 -1.02
C ALA A 230 -20.02 -1.71 -1.65
N ALA A 231 -20.06 -1.84 -2.98
CA ALA A 231 -21.19 -2.47 -3.68
C ALA A 231 -21.25 -3.99 -3.48
N ASP A 232 -20.12 -4.63 -3.20
CA ASP A 232 -20.00 -6.07 -2.95
C ASP A 232 -18.76 -6.31 -2.06
N PRO A 233 -18.89 -6.03 -0.73
CA PRO A 233 -17.76 -5.99 0.19
C PRO A 233 -17.01 -7.33 0.30
N PRO A 234 -15.68 -7.32 0.45
CA PRO A 234 -14.92 -8.54 0.59
C PRO A 234 -15.09 -9.09 2.01
N HIS A 235 -14.79 -10.38 2.21
CA HIS A 235 -14.73 -10.93 3.56
C HIS A 235 -13.45 -10.45 4.26
N LEU A 236 -13.56 -9.45 5.14
CA LEU A 236 -12.42 -8.93 5.90
C LEU A 236 -12.43 -9.44 7.34
N VAL A 237 -11.30 -10.00 7.77
CA VAL A 237 -11.11 -10.54 9.12
C VAL A 237 -10.04 -9.71 9.85
N ARG A 238 -10.35 -9.31 11.09
CA ARG A 238 -9.31 -8.74 11.96
C ARG A 238 -8.44 -9.87 12.49
N GLY A 239 -7.14 -9.83 12.21
CA GLY A 239 -6.22 -10.84 12.72
C GLY A 239 -4.77 -10.67 12.29
N ASP A 240 -3.88 -11.39 12.97
CA ASP A 240 -2.47 -11.47 12.63
C ASP A 240 -2.24 -12.44 11.46
N LEU A 241 -1.23 -12.16 10.64
CA LEU A 241 -0.90 -12.94 9.45
C LEU A 241 -0.50 -14.38 9.74
N LEU A 242 0.16 -14.67 10.87
CA LEU A 242 0.53 -16.03 11.25
C LEU A 242 -0.64 -16.81 11.85
N ASP A 243 -1.55 -16.12 12.52
CA ASP A 243 -2.66 -16.76 13.25
C ASP A 243 -3.91 -16.96 12.37
N THR A 244 -4.09 -16.12 11.34
CA THR A 244 -5.39 -15.98 10.64
C THR A 244 -5.36 -16.50 9.20
N VAL A 245 -4.18 -16.56 8.57
CA VAL A 245 -4.10 -16.95 7.15
C VAL A 245 -4.60 -18.38 6.92
N GLU A 246 -4.30 -19.31 7.83
CA GLU A 246 -4.71 -20.71 7.71
C GLU A 246 -6.23 -20.88 7.86
N SER A 247 -6.88 -20.10 8.74
CA SER A 247 -8.34 -20.15 8.87
C SER A 247 -9.03 -19.64 7.60
N LEU A 248 -8.53 -18.56 7.00
CA LEU A 248 -9.07 -18.07 5.72
C LEU A 248 -8.84 -19.04 4.58
N LEU A 249 -7.67 -19.69 4.54
CA LEU A 249 -7.39 -20.75 3.56
C LEU A 249 -8.38 -21.92 3.68
N ALA A 250 -8.82 -22.26 4.89
CA ALA A 250 -9.81 -23.31 5.12
C ALA A 250 -11.24 -22.95 4.63
N GLU A 251 -11.52 -21.67 4.42
CA GLU A 251 -12.80 -21.17 3.88
C GLU A 251 -12.83 -21.13 2.35
N VAL A 252 -11.70 -21.35 1.68
CA VAL A 252 -11.60 -21.28 0.22
C VAL A 252 -12.54 -22.30 -0.44
N PRO A 253 -13.43 -21.87 -1.37
CA PRO A 253 -14.34 -22.77 -2.05
C PRO A 253 -13.62 -23.84 -2.88
N ALA A 254 -14.13 -25.07 -2.85
CA ALA A 254 -13.65 -26.14 -3.71
C ALA A 254 -13.76 -25.77 -5.20
N GLY A 255 -12.76 -26.16 -6.00
CA GLY A 255 -12.71 -25.86 -7.43
C GLY A 255 -12.18 -24.47 -7.78
N THR A 256 -11.64 -23.74 -6.80
CA THR A 256 -10.89 -22.49 -7.02
C THR A 256 -9.41 -22.69 -6.70
N GLN A 257 -8.53 -21.87 -7.30
CA GLN A 257 -7.10 -21.82 -6.98
C GLN A 257 -6.86 -20.79 -5.87
N PRO A 258 -6.43 -21.20 -4.66
CA PRO A 258 -6.05 -20.27 -3.62
C PRO A 258 -4.83 -19.45 -4.03
N VAL A 259 -4.91 -18.13 -3.86
CA VAL A 259 -3.80 -17.20 -4.04
C VAL A 259 -3.71 -16.31 -2.80
N VAL A 260 -2.63 -16.46 -2.05
CA VAL A 260 -2.31 -15.54 -0.94
C VAL A 260 -1.39 -14.47 -1.49
N PHE A 261 -1.76 -13.21 -1.32
CA PHE A 261 -0.92 -12.11 -1.76
C PHE A 261 -0.84 -10.99 -0.74
N HIS A 262 0.21 -10.17 -0.87
CA HIS A 262 0.35 -8.96 -0.09
C HIS A 262 1.14 -7.90 -0.84
N SER A 263 0.92 -6.64 -0.45
CA SER A 263 1.68 -5.52 -1.00
C SER A 263 2.03 -4.48 0.06
N ALA A 264 3.34 -4.27 0.26
CA ALA A 264 3.91 -3.35 1.25
C ALA A 264 3.51 -3.59 2.73
N VAL A 265 3.02 -4.78 3.10
CA VAL A 265 2.61 -5.06 4.49
C VAL A 265 3.77 -5.61 5.31
N LEU A 266 4.63 -6.43 4.71
CA LEU A 266 5.66 -7.14 5.46
C LEU A 266 6.74 -6.20 6.00
N ALA A 267 6.88 -4.99 5.45
CA ALA A 267 7.73 -3.94 6.00
C ALA A 267 7.37 -3.56 7.45
N TYR A 268 6.11 -3.75 7.88
CA TYR A 268 5.63 -3.47 9.24
C TYR A 268 5.73 -4.66 10.19
N VAL A 269 6.02 -5.84 9.66
CA VAL A 269 6.15 -7.09 10.42
C VAL A 269 7.60 -7.20 10.89
N ASP A 270 7.86 -7.74 12.08
CA ASP A 270 9.23 -7.98 12.51
C ASP A 270 9.90 -9.09 11.67
N ALA A 271 11.24 -9.16 11.71
CA ALA A 271 11.99 -10.06 10.86
C ALA A 271 11.73 -11.55 11.14
N GLU A 272 11.44 -11.91 12.39
CA GLU A 272 11.17 -13.31 12.77
C GLU A 272 9.80 -13.74 12.25
N ALA A 273 8.77 -12.91 12.47
CA ALA A 273 7.42 -13.17 11.96
C ALA A 273 7.38 -13.21 10.42
N ARG A 274 8.13 -12.33 9.74
CA ARG A 274 8.29 -12.37 8.27
C ARG A 274 8.88 -13.70 7.80
N ALA A 275 9.97 -14.16 8.42
CA ALA A 275 10.62 -15.42 8.04
C ALA A 275 9.69 -16.62 8.26
N ARG A 276 8.93 -16.62 9.36
CA ARG A 276 7.92 -17.64 9.66
C ARG A 276 6.79 -17.65 8.63
N PHE A 277 6.29 -16.49 8.25
CA PHE A 277 5.24 -16.39 7.23
C PHE A 277 5.72 -16.85 5.86
N ALA A 278 6.91 -16.42 5.43
CA ALA A 278 7.51 -16.87 4.18
C ALA A 278 7.69 -18.40 4.17
N SER A 279 8.18 -18.97 5.28
CA SER A 279 8.33 -20.43 5.42
C SER A 279 6.98 -21.15 5.37
N LEU A 280 5.94 -20.60 5.99
CA LEU A 280 4.59 -21.14 5.94
C LEU A 280 4.09 -21.16 4.49
N MET A 281 4.14 -20.03 3.78
CA MET A 281 3.68 -19.94 2.38
C MET A 281 4.46 -20.89 1.47
N GLN A 282 5.78 -20.98 1.59
CA GLN A 282 6.61 -21.89 0.80
C GLN A 282 6.37 -23.37 1.11
N SER A 283 5.80 -23.70 2.27
CA SER A 283 5.46 -25.09 2.62
C SER A 283 4.14 -25.57 2.02
N ARG A 284 3.38 -24.68 1.36
CA ARG A 284 2.06 -24.95 0.82
C ARG A 284 2.10 -25.14 -0.69
N ASP A 285 2.06 -26.39 -1.13
CA ASP A 285 1.95 -26.73 -2.56
C ASP A 285 0.53 -26.47 -3.14
N ASP A 286 -0.45 -26.20 -2.27
CA ASP A 286 -1.85 -25.97 -2.61
C ASP A 286 -2.21 -24.48 -2.80
N VAL A 287 -1.25 -23.58 -2.60
CA VAL A 287 -1.45 -22.12 -2.64
C VAL A 287 -0.41 -21.49 -3.55
N VAL A 288 -0.82 -20.51 -4.37
CA VAL A 288 0.14 -19.62 -5.03
C VAL A 288 0.37 -18.40 -4.13
N TRP A 289 1.63 -18.14 -3.77
CA TRP A 289 2.00 -16.99 -2.96
C TRP A 289 2.58 -15.87 -3.82
N ILE A 290 1.95 -14.69 -3.81
CA ILE A 290 2.45 -13.49 -4.49
C ILE A 290 2.88 -12.45 -3.46
N SER A 291 4.15 -12.05 -3.48
CA SER A 291 4.67 -10.97 -2.64
C SER A 291 5.05 -9.77 -3.50
N ASN A 292 4.60 -8.56 -3.15
CA ASN A 292 5.05 -7.31 -3.77
C ASN A 292 5.55 -6.33 -2.70
N GLU A 293 6.83 -6.40 -2.36
CA GLU A 293 7.40 -5.75 -1.17
C GLU A 293 8.66 -4.95 -1.49
N GLY A 294 9.03 -4.00 -0.63
CA GLY A 294 10.31 -3.30 -0.75
C GLY A 294 11.49 -4.29 -0.83
N ALA A 295 12.49 -3.97 -1.64
CA ALA A 295 13.56 -4.93 -1.98
C ALA A 295 14.37 -5.49 -0.79
N GLY A 296 14.37 -4.83 0.37
CA GLY A 296 15.01 -5.32 1.61
C GLY A 296 14.09 -6.04 2.58
N VAL A 297 12.82 -6.29 2.22
CA VAL A 297 11.82 -6.85 3.15
C VAL A 297 11.96 -8.37 3.27
N LEU A 298 12.20 -9.06 2.14
CA LEU A 298 12.41 -10.52 2.05
C LEU A 298 13.83 -10.83 1.57
N PRO A 299 14.73 -11.34 2.43
CA PRO A 299 16.15 -11.56 2.10
C PRO A 299 16.38 -12.43 0.85
N GLU A 300 15.55 -13.43 0.62
CA GLU A 300 15.66 -14.37 -0.49
C GLU A 300 15.46 -13.68 -1.84
N THR A 301 14.52 -12.72 -1.91
CA THR A 301 14.29 -11.93 -3.13
C THR A 301 15.39 -10.90 -3.36
N SER A 302 15.94 -10.30 -2.30
CA SER A 302 17.12 -9.42 -2.39
C SER A 302 18.32 -10.17 -2.98
N ALA A 303 18.59 -11.38 -2.48
CA ALA A 303 19.68 -12.22 -2.97
C ALA A 303 19.49 -12.66 -4.44
N GLN A 304 18.24 -12.78 -4.91
CA GLN A 304 17.96 -13.05 -6.33
C GLN A 304 18.24 -11.83 -7.20
N LEU A 305 17.86 -10.62 -6.78
CA LEU A 305 18.20 -9.39 -7.49
C LEU A 305 19.71 -9.22 -7.67
N GLU A 306 20.49 -9.50 -6.62
CA GLU A 306 21.96 -9.46 -6.68
C GLU A 306 22.51 -10.43 -7.74
N LYS A 307 21.95 -11.64 -7.83
CA LYS A 307 22.34 -12.63 -8.85
C LYS A 307 21.98 -12.17 -10.26
N PHE A 308 20.87 -11.46 -10.42
CA PHE A 308 20.46 -10.87 -11.70
C PHE A 308 21.25 -9.61 -12.06
N GLY A 309 22.04 -9.05 -11.13
CA GLY A 309 22.70 -7.76 -11.30
C GLY A 309 21.69 -6.61 -11.43
N ALA A 310 20.52 -6.74 -10.80
CA ALA A 310 19.42 -5.77 -10.88
C ALA A 310 19.37 -4.88 -9.63
N GLU A 311 19.28 -3.56 -9.83
CA GLU A 311 19.11 -2.59 -8.75
C GLU A 311 17.64 -2.20 -8.59
N ALA A 312 17.16 -2.19 -7.35
CA ALA A 312 15.76 -1.91 -7.05
C ALA A 312 15.41 -0.41 -7.16
N ASP A 313 16.32 0.49 -6.80
CA ASP A 313 16.12 1.95 -6.89
C ASP A 313 14.80 2.46 -6.27
N GLY A 314 14.48 1.96 -5.07
CA GLY A 314 13.23 2.30 -4.37
C GLY A 314 11.98 1.60 -4.90
N ARG A 315 12.11 0.73 -5.91
CA ARG A 315 11.04 -0.15 -6.39
C ARG A 315 10.83 -1.34 -5.45
N PHE A 316 9.66 -1.93 -5.57
CA PHE A 316 9.33 -3.21 -4.95
C PHE A 316 9.82 -4.37 -5.80
N VAL A 317 9.89 -5.53 -5.18
CA VAL A 317 10.16 -6.81 -5.84
C VAL A 317 8.88 -7.61 -5.80
N LEU A 318 8.34 -7.89 -6.99
CA LEU A 318 7.26 -8.84 -7.16
C LEU A 318 7.86 -10.24 -7.24
N SER A 319 7.37 -11.16 -6.42
CA SER A 319 7.73 -12.57 -6.46
C SER A 319 6.50 -13.47 -6.47
N VAL A 320 6.66 -14.65 -7.06
CA VAL A 320 5.67 -15.74 -7.08
C VAL A 320 6.35 -16.97 -6.48
N ASP A 321 5.77 -17.53 -5.43
CA ASP A 321 6.31 -18.68 -4.67
C ASP A 321 7.78 -18.48 -4.27
N GLY A 322 8.10 -17.25 -3.84
CA GLY A 322 9.44 -16.83 -3.44
C GLY A 322 10.43 -16.57 -4.59
N GLN A 323 10.05 -16.77 -5.85
CA GLN A 323 10.88 -16.45 -7.02
C GLN A 323 10.62 -15.02 -7.47
N ALA A 324 11.66 -14.17 -7.51
CA ALA A 324 11.55 -12.79 -7.97
C ALA A 324 11.26 -12.76 -9.49
N VAL A 325 10.17 -12.11 -9.88
CA VAL A 325 9.70 -12.05 -11.28
C VAL A 325 9.72 -10.66 -11.89
N ALA A 326 9.65 -9.60 -11.08
CA ALA A 326 9.69 -8.23 -11.56
C ALA A 326 10.13 -7.22 -10.49
N LEU A 327 10.61 -6.07 -10.94
CA LEU A 327 10.68 -4.84 -10.15
C LEU A 327 9.44 -3.99 -10.43
N THR A 328 8.79 -3.46 -9.40
CA THR A 328 7.50 -2.76 -9.56
C THR A 328 7.47 -1.42 -8.85
N GLY A 329 6.74 -0.46 -9.41
CA GLY A 329 6.49 0.82 -8.77
C GLY A 329 5.62 0.64 -7.50
N PRO A 330 5.95 1.30 -6.38
CA PRO A 330 5.25 1.12 -5.09
C PRO A 330 3.75 1.48 -5.12
N HIS A 331 3.30 2.22 -6.14
CA HIS A 331 1.90 2.61 -6.35
C HIS A 331 1.28 2.00 -7.61
N GLY A 332 1.95 1.02 -8.23
CA GLY A 332 1.46 0.33 -9.42
C GLY A 332 1.83 0.98 -10.75
N GLN A 333 2.62 2.06 -10.73
CA GLN A 333 2.89 2.87 -11.93
C GLN A 333 3.82 2.21 -12.95
N SER A 334 4.59 1.19 -12.55
CA SER A 334 5.55 0.54 -13.42
C SER A 334 5.79 -0.92 -13.05
N PHE A 335 6.16 -1.72 -14.05
CA PHE A 335 6.53 -3.12 -13.94
C PHE A 335 7.69 -3.40 -14.89
N THR A 336 8.81 -3.87 -14.36
CA THR A 336 9.99 -4.28 -15.12
C THR A 336 10.24 -5.76 -14.90
N GLY A 337 10.05 -6.58 -15.93
CA GLY A 337 10.29 -8.02 -15.83
C GLY A 337 11.74 -8.35 -15.49
N LEU A 338 11.94 -9.35 -14.65
CA LEU A 338 13.25 -9.91 -14.33
C LEU A 338 13.51 -11.17 -15.18
N PRO A 339 14.79 -11.48 -15.48
CA PRO A 339 15.15 -12.73 -16.14
C PRO A 339 14.58 -13.92 -15.35
N GLN A 340 13.87 -14.80 -16.05
CA GLN A 340 13.43 -16.06 -15.48
C GLN A 340 14.56 -17.10 -15.65
N PRO A 341 14.78 -17.99 -14.67
CA PRO A 341 15.79 -19.05 -14.76
C PRO A 341 15.53 -20.06 -15.88
#